data_AF-A0AAV0VQA7-F1
#
_entry.id   AF-A0AAV0VQA7-F1
#
_cell.length_a   1.000
_cell.length_b   1.000
_cell.length_c   1.000
_cell.angle_alpha   90.00
_cell.angle_beta   90.00
_cell.angle_gamma   90.00
#
_symmetry.space_group_name_H-M   'P 1'
#
loop_
_entity.id
_entity.type
_entity.pdbx_description
1 polymer ?
#
loop_
_entity_poly.entity_id
_entity_poly.type
_entity_poly.pdbx_seq_one_letter_code
_entity_poly.pdbx_strand_id
1 'polypeptide(L)'
;MSISLANVIGDTVVAKFPTELKDIYFIKDSINKTPKGKIYSKYFNTIKQLQNHGLVDKKMYQSTESNLPTNRSSSSFDNMIEIEDVSTYISQLHHEVLTWPEIEIIWSKTTNYRLKNIKEDGNIFVNWKHFKEPMGYRLVNIDFKKMYPECSFIENFEKSQSNLLTVLKEKIKDPSSKKQLDEMLKTSYLTENCKNAVLFFLLHSVFIPSSRKTTRDENGKISSKKFSIRDSQNSFVILGKTSADWRSYISKKNTKIQPCLVIIGEINDPKQIMGVLLMALSIS
;
A
#
# COMPACT_ATOMS: atom_id res chain seq x y z
N MET A 1 -23.20 -9.78 20.17
CA MET A 1 -24.31 -8.95 20.69
C MET A 1 -25.36 -8.79 19.60
N SER A 2 -26.62 -9.11 19.91
CA SER A 2 -27.73 -8.91 18.98
C SER A 2 -28.23 -7.46 19.00
N ILE A 3 -28.90 -7.06 17.93
CA ILE A 3 -29.55 -5.75 17.79
C ILE A 3 -30.65 -5.56 18.85
N SER A 4 -31.46 -6.61 19.09
CA SER A 4 -32.52 -6.58 20.08
C SER A 4 -31.98 -6.31 21.48
N LEU A 5 -30.88 -6.98 21.86
CA LEU A 5 -30.23 -6.78 23.15
C LEU A 5 -29.67 -5.36 23.29
N ALA A 6 -29.01 -4.83 22.27
CA ALA A 6 -28.48 -3.47 22.29
C ALA A 6 -29.59 -2.40 22.42
N ASN A 7 -30.74 -2.64 21.79
CA ASN A 7 -31.92 -1.77 21.91
C ASN A 7 -32.48 -1.76 23.34
N VAL A 8 -32.67 -2.95 23.94
CA VAL A 8 -33.16 -3.09 25.32
C VAL A 8 -32.23 -2.41 26.33
N ILE A 9 -30.91 -2.54 26.15
CA ILE A 9 -29.94 -1.86 27.02
C ILE A 9 -30.06 -0.33 26.85
N GLY A 10 -30.22 0.17 25.61
CA GLY A 10 -30.47 1.59 25.37
C GLY A 10 -31.72 2.11 26.08
N ASP A 11 -32.83 1.37 26.00
CA ASP A 11 -34.08 1.70 26.71
C ASP A 11 -33.89 1.71 28.23
N THR A 12 -33.15 0.74 28.76
CA THR A 12 -32.85 0.64 30.20
C THR A 12 -32.01 1.82 30.70
N VAL A 13 -31.06 2.30 29.89
CA VAL A 13 -30.23 3.47 30.23
C VAL A 13 -31.09 4.72 30.35
N VAL A 14 -31.97 4.99 29.38
CA VAL A 14 -32.86 6.16 29.43
C VAL A 14 -33.87 6.04 30.57
N ALA A 15 -34.40 4.85 30.84
CA ALA A 15 -35.31 4.62 31.96
C ALA A 15 -34.65 4.94 33.32
N LYS A 16 -33.34 4.67 33.45
CA LYS A 16 -32.58 4.92 34.68
C LYS A 16 -31.97 6.33 34.76
N PHE A 17 -31.74 6.95 33.60
CA PHE A 17 -31.16 8.28 33.45
C PHE A 17 -31.98 9.09 32.43
N PRO A 18 -33.09 9.72 32.85
CA PRO A 18 -34.03 10.36 31.93
C PRO A 18 -33.46 11.53 31.11
N THR A 19 -32.33 12.10 31.53
CA THR A 19 -31.61 13.16 30.81
C THR A 19 -30.76 12.64 29.64
N GLU A 20 -30.55 11.33 29.56
CA GLU A 20 -29.78 10.69 28.51
C GLU A 20 -30.65 10.42 27.28
N LEU A 21 -30.08 10.61 26.08
CA LEU A 21 -30.76 10.32 24.82
C LEU A 21 -30.42 8.91 24.35
N LYS A 22 -31.44 8.09 24.05
CA LYS A 22 -31.28 6.70 23.58
C LYS A 22 -30.34 6.59 22.39
N ASP A 23 -30.43 7.54 21.47
CA ASP A 23 -29.65 7.58 20.22
C ASP A 23 -28.13 7.69 20.46
N ILE A 24 -27.70 8.19 21.62
CA ILE A 24 -26.28 8.18 22.01
C ILE A 24 -25.79 6.75 22.21
N TYR A 25 -26.67 5.88 22.70
CA TYR A 25 -26.36 4.51 23.12
C TYR A 25 -26.63 3.49 22.02
N PHE A 26 -27.73 3.67 21.29
CA PHE A 26 -28.11 2.77 20.20
C PHE A 26 -29.04 3.44 19.19
N ILE A 27 -28.67 3.40 17.90
CA ILE A 27 -29.50 3.82 16.77
C ILE A 27 -29.62 2.65 15.81
N LYS A 28 -30.85 2.30 15.47
CA LYS A 28 -31.18 1.47 14.32
C LYS A 28 -32.29 2.14 13.53
N ASP A 29 -31.89 2.91 12.54
CA ASP A 29 -32.83 3.55 11.62
C ASP A 29 -33.26 2.56 10.54
N SER A 30 -34.51 2.60 10.08
CA SER A 30 -34.98 1.77 8.96
C SER A 30 -34.22 2.07 7.66
N ILE A 31 -33.59 3.24 7.59
CA ILE A 31 -32.76 3.72 6.49
C ILE A 31 -31.27 3.31 6.67
N ASN A 32 -30.77 3.22 7.89
CA ASN A 32 -29.37 2.86 8.16
C ASN A 32 -29.22 1.35 8.32
N LYS A 33 -28.67 0.68 7.29
CA LYS A 33 -28.39 -0.78 7.31
C LYS A 33 -27.46 -1.22 8.45
N THR A 34 -26.69 -0.32 9.05
CA THR A 34 -25.71 -0.65 10.11
C THR A 34 -26.09 -0.01 11.44
N PRO A 35 -26.21 -0.81 12.53
CA PRO A 35 -26.47 -0.27 13.87
C PRO A 35 -25.32 0.62 14.35
N LYS A 36 -25.67 1.73 15.02
CA LYS A 36 -24.71 2.70 15.58
C LYS A 36 -24.98 2.92 17.07
N GLY A 37 -24.06 3.59 17.75
CA GLY A 37 -24.19 3.99 19.16
C GLY A 37 -23.14 3.38 20.08
N LYS A 38 -22.95 4.00 21.26
CA LYS A 38 -21.88 3.65 22.20
C LYS A 38 -21.90 2.19 22.64
N ILE A 39 -23.08 1.60 22.89
CA ILE A 39 -23.21 0.21 23.37
C ILE A 39 -22.71 -0.76 22.31
N TYR A 40 -23.22 -0.59 21.09
CA TYR A 40 -22.91 -1.47 19.97
C TYR A 40 -21.41 -1.36 19.62
N SER A 41 -20.89 -0.14 19.47
CA SER A 41 -19.47 0.07 19.18
C SER A 41 -18.56 -0.44 20.29
N LYS A 42 -18.90 -0.22 21.57
CA LYS A 42 -18.07 -0.68 22.71
C LYS A 42 -17.98 -2.20 22.73
N TYR A 43 -19.08 -2.91 22.52
CA TYR A 43 -19.07 -4.37 22.50
C TYR A 43 -18.12 -4.93 21.43
N PHE A 44 -18.28 -4.53 20.17
CA PHE A 44 -17.46 -5.07 19.08
C PHE A 44 -15.99 -4.63 19.18
N ASN A 45 -15.71 -3.41 19.65
CA ASN A 45 -14.33 -2.98 19.92
C ASN A 45 -13.69 -3.82 21.03
N THR A 46 -14.44 -4.14 22.09
CA THR A 46 -13.94 -4.98 23.19
C THR A 46 -13.70 -6.41 22.72
N ILE A 47 -14.62 -7.01 21.97
CA ILE A 47 -14.43 -8.36 21.40
C ILE A 47 -13.20 -8.40 20.49
N LYS A 48 -13.00 -7.38 19.65
CA LYS A 48 -11.82 -7.28 18.78
C LYS A 48 -10.51 -7.16 19.58
N GLN A 49 -10.51 -6.39 20.67
CA GLN A 49 -9.36 -6.32 21.58
C GLN A 49 -9.08 -7.70 22.21
N LEU A 50 -10.10 -8.38 22.72
CA LEU A 50 -9.95 -9.71 23.31
C LEU A 50 -9.43 -10.76 22.30
N GLN A 51 -9.90 -10.71 21.06
CA GLN A 51 -9.38 -11.55 19.96
C GLN A 51 -7.90 -11.26 19.66
N ASN A 52 -7.50 -9.99 19.62
CA ASN A 52 -6.09 -9.62 19.40
C ASN A 52 -5.16 -10.10 20.52
N HIS A 53 -5.70 -10.24 21.74
CA HIS A 53 -4.96 -10.77 22.89
C HIS A 53 -5.12 -12.30 23.07
N GLY A 54 -5.75 -12.99 22.12
CA GLY A 54 -5.91 -14.46 22.17
C GLY A 54 -6.90 -14.97 23.22
N LEU A 55 -7.70 -14.08 23.82
CA LEU A 55 -8.65 -14.42 24.88
C LEU A 55 -10.01 -14.88 24.34
N VAL A 56 -10.28 -14.66 23.06
CA VAL A 56 -11.53 -15.05 22.37
C VAL A 56 -11.20 -15.60 20.99
N ASP A 57 -11.80 -16.74 20.64
CA ASP A 57 -11.63 -17.35 19.34
C ASP A 57 -12.21 -16.49 18.20
N LYS A 58 -11.45 -16.40 17.11
CA LYS A 58 -11.78 -15.58 15.94
C LYS A 58 -13.00 -16.11 15.15
N LYS A 59 -13.39 -17.38 15.39
CA LYS A 59 -14.41 -18.09 14.62
C LYS A 59 -15.86 -17.78 15.02
N MET A 60 -16.11 -17.15 16.17
CA MET A 60 -17.49 -16.96 16.68
C MET A 60 -18.26 -15.78 16.07
N TYR A 61 -17.62 -14.85 15.35
CA TYR A 61 -18.28 -13.63 14.85
C TYR A 61 -17.79 -13.22 13.46
N GLN A 62 -18.05 -14.05 12.46
CA GLN A 62 -18.15 -13.54 11.09
C GLN A 62 -19.57 -12.98 10.91
N SER A 63 -19.73 -11.68 11.14
CA SER A 63 -20.89 -10.97 10.61
C SER A 63 -20.86 -11.08 9.08
N THR A 64 -22.03 -11.28 8.47
CA THR A 64 -22.30 -11.12 7.05
C THR A 64 -21.88 -9.72 6.59
N GLU A 65 -20.59 -9.52 6.36
CA GLU A 65 -20.12 -8.43 5.52
C GLU A 65 -20.65 -8.75 4.12
N SER A 66 -21.37 -7.78 3.57
CA SER A 66 -21.80 -7.74 2.18
C SER A 66 -20.77 -8.39 1.26
N ASN A 67 -21.25 -9.26 0.38
CA ASN A 67 -20.54 -9.81 -0.77
C ASN A 67 -19.98 -8.68 -1.65
N LEU A 68 -18.90 -8.05 -1.21
CA LEU A 68 -17.91 -7.51 -2.11
C LEU A 68 -17.03 -8.71 -2.44
N PRO A 69 -16.90 -9.11 -3.70
CA PRO A 69 -15.98 -10.18 -4.06
C PRO A 69 -14.58 -9.71 -3.68
N THR A 70 -14.13 -10.12 -2.50
CA THR A 70 -12.71 -10.12 -2.12
C THR A 70 -12.10 -11.40 -2.65
N ASN A 71 -12.47 -11.79 -3.88
CA ASN A 71 -11.66 -12.70 -4.67
C ASN A 71 -10.50 -11.86 -5.18
N ARG A 72 -9.48 -11.67 -4.33
CA ARG A 72 -8.13 -11.71 -4.87
C ARG A 72 -8.00 -13.13 -5.40
N SER A 73 -8.14 -13.29 -6.71
CA SER A 73 -7.90 -14.55 -7.41
C SER A 73 -6.58 -15.12 -6.90
N SER A 74 -6.65 -16.14 -6.05
CA SER A 74 -5.49 -16.82 -5.46
C SER A 74 -4.87 -17.83 -6.41
N SER A 75 -5.22 -17.80 -7.70
CA SER A 75 -5.04 -18.94 -8.58
C SER A 75 -3.63 -19.16 -9.11
N SER A 76 -2.71 -18.18 -9.05
CA SER A 76 -1.33 -18.38 -9.56
C SER A 76 -0.29 -18.71 -8.48
N PHE A 77 -0.58 -18.48 -7.20
CA PHE A 77 0.36 -18.77 -6.10
C PHE A 77 0.18 -20.18 -5.52
N ASP A 78 -0.95 -20.83 -5.74
CA ASP A 78 -1.22 -22.17 -5.18
C ASP A 78 -0.53 -23.31 -5.97
N ASN A 79 0.02 -23.00 -7.15
CA ASN A 79 0.81 -23.95 -7.96
C ASN A 79 2.33 -23.93 -7.63
N MET A 80 2.75 -23.37 -6.50
CA MET A 80 4.16 -23.37 -6.12
C MET A 80 4.61 -24.78 -5.68
N ILE A 81 5.34 -25.43 -6.59
CA ILE A 81 6.02 -26.71 -6.46
C ILE A 81 6.93 -26.74 -5.21
N GLU A 82 7.10 -27.94 -4.65
CA GLU A 82 7.92 -28.33 -3.49
C GLU A 82 9.11 -27.40 -3.18
N ILE A 83 9.24 -27.05 -1.91
CA ILE A 83 10.36 -26.28 -1.39
C ILE A 83 11.58 -27.21 -1.36
N GLU A 84 12.41 -27.12 -2.39
CA GLU A 84 13.80 -27.62 -2.31
C GLU A 84 14.48 -27.03 -1.07
N ASP A 85 15.43 -27.75 -0.47
CA ASP A 85 16.23 -27.21 0.63
C ASP A 85 17.10 -26.05 0.11
N VAL A 86 16.57 -24.84 0.27
CA VAL A 86 17.22 -23.58 -0.11
C VAL A 86 17.91 -22.91 1.08
N SER A 87 18.02 -23.57 2.23
CA SER A 87 18.57 -22.98 3.46
C SER A 87 19.97 -22.38 3.25
N THR A 88 20.82 -23.10 2.53
CA THR A 88 22.18 -22.64 2.17
C THR A 88 22.12 -21.36 1.33
N TYR A 89 21.29 -21.33 0.28
CA TYR A 89 21.10 -20.16 -0.58
C TYR A 89 20.54 -18.94 0.16
N ILE A 90 19.60 -19.16 1.09
CA ILE A 90 19.08 -18.09 1.94
C ILE A 90 20.18 -17.55 2.85
N SER A 91 20.95 -18.43 3.49
CA SER A 91 22.10 -18.03 4.31
C SER A 91 23.10 -17.17 3.53
N GLN A 92 23.43 -17.58 2.29
CA GLN A 92 24.32 -16.82 1.41
C GLN A 92 23.80 -15.40 1.16
N LEU A 93 22.52 -15.24 0.79
CA LEU A 93 21.92 -13.91 0.58
C LEU A 93 21.98 -13.02 1.83
N HIS A 94 21.87 -13.59 3.03
CA HIS A 94 21.86 -12.79 4.25
C HIS A 94 23.25 -12.39 4.74
N HIS A 95 24.22 -13.30 4.62
CA HIS A 95 25.48 -13.22 5.35
C HIS A 95 26.71 -13.02 4.46
N GLU A 96 26.65 -13.36 3.18
CA GLU A 96 27.79 -13.24 2.28
C GLU A 96 27.79 -11.91 1.51
N VAL A 97 28.97 -11.48 1.08
CA VAL A 97 29.14 -10.33 0.17
C VAL A 97 29.12 -10.86 -1.25
N LEU A 98 27.99 -10.70 -1.92
CA LEU A 98 27.74 -11.24 -3.25
C LEU A 98 27.84 -10.16 -4.33
N THR A 99 28.35 -10.55 -5.49
CA THR A 99 28.22 -9.77 -6.72
C THR A 99 26.78 -9.84 -7.24
N TRP A 100 26.40 -8.87 -8.07
CA TRP A 100 25.03 -8.83 -8.59
C TRP A 100 24.63 -10.07 -9.41
N PRO A 101 25.49 -10.65 -10.27
CA PRO A 101 25.19 -11.90 -10.96
C PRO A 101 24.93 -13.06 -10.00
N GLU A 102 25.70 -13.18 -8.91
CA GLU A 102 25.50 -14.22 -7.89
C GLU A 102 24.16 -14.03 -7.17
N ILE A 103 23.80 -12.78 -6.84
CA ILE A 103 22.50 -12.46 -6.26
C ILE A 103 21.39 -12.93 -7.20
N GLU A 104 21.42 -12.60 -8.50
CA GLU A 104 20.39 -13.01 -9.46
C GLU A 104 20.24 -14.54 -9.57
N ILE A 105 21.36 -15.28 -9.58
CA ILE A 105 21.37 -16.75 -9.62
C ILE A 105 20.69 -17.31 -8.35
N ILE A 106 21.10 -16.85 -7.18
CA ILE A 106 20.55 -17.32 -5.91
C ILE A 106 19.08 -16.90 -5.78
N TRP A 107 18.73 -15.71 -6.26
CA TRP A 107 17.35 -15.20 -6.27
C TRP A 107 16.41 -16.08 -7.07
N SER A 108 16.86 -16.53 -8.25
CA SER A 108 16.13 -17.43 -9.12
C SER A 108 15.86 -18.77 -8.42
N LYS A 109 16.89 -19.35 -7.77
CA LYS A 109 16.78 -20.63 -7.03
C LYS A 109 15.85 -20.53 -5.81
N THR A 110 15.81 -19.37 -5.15
CA THR A 110 15.03 -19.16 -3.93
C THR A 110 13.61 -18.65 -4.19
N THR A 111 13.19 -18.51 -5.45
CA THR A 111 11.94 -17.85 -5.86
C THR A 111 10.70 -18.42 -5.17
N ASN A 112 10.53 -19.75 -5.15
CA ASN A 112 9.36 -20.38 -4.55
C ASN A 112 9.26 -20.12 -3.04
N TYR A 113 10.36 -20.35 -2.32
CA TYR A 113 10.45 -20.09 -0.88
C TYR A 113 10.18 -18.61 -0.58
N ARG A 114 10.84 -17.71 -1.30
CA ARG A 114 10.75 -16.27 -1.06
C ARG A 114 9.36 -15.73 -1.37
N LEU A 115 8.71 -16.16 -2.44
CA LEU A 115 7.35 -15.72 -2.78
C LEU A 115 6.31 -16.22 -1.78
N LYS A 116 6.49 -17.44 -1.25
CA LYS A 116 5.70 -17.92 -0.12
C LYS A 116 5.94 -17.07 1.13
N ASN A 117 7.21 -16.81 1.47
CA ASN A 117 7.57 -15.97 2.61
C ASN A 117 7.00 -14.54 2.49
N ILE A 118 7.06 -13.92 1.31
CA ILE A 118 6.47 -12.60 1.04
C ILE A 118 4.94 -12.58 1.18
N LYS A 119 4.27 -13.72 0.90
CA LYS A 119 2.82 -13.84 1.11
C LYS A 119 2.46 -13.85 2.60
N GLU A 120 3.34 -14.39 3.43
CA GLU A 120 3.16 -14.55 4.87
C GLU A 120 3.67 -13.35 5.68
N ASP A 121 4.76 -12.69 5.23
CA ASP A 121 5.39 -11.55 5.89
C ASP A 121 5.13 -10.23 5.12
N GLY A 122 4.64 -9.22 5.85
CA GLY A 122 4.33 -7.91 5.29
C GLY A 122 5.55 -6.99 5.06
N ASN A 123 6.73 -7.27 5.62
CA ASN A 123 7.89 -6.38 5.52
C ASN A 123 9.03 -6.96 4.67
N ILE A 124 8.77 -7.05 3.36
CA ILE A 124 9.72 -7.58 2.38
C ILE A 124 11.09 -6.90 2.42
N PHE A 125 11.15 -5.63 2.82
CA PHE A 125 12.35 -4.81 2.76
C PHE A 125 13.35 -5.05 3.89
N VAL A 126 12.96 -5.79 4.92
CA VAL A 126 13.85 -6.21 6.01
C VAL A 126 14.51 -7.53 5.64
N ASN A 127 13.72 -8.54 5.29
CA ASN A 127 14.24 -9.86 4.96
C ASN A 127 14.91 -9.86 3.58
N TRP A 128 14.40 -9.07 2.63
CA TRP A 128 14.84 -9.05 1.24
C TRP A 128 15.44 -7.69 0.90
N LYS A 129 16.47 -7.30 1.65
CA LYS A 129 17.16 -5.99 1.53
C LYS A 129 17.61 -5.64 0.11
N HIS A 130 17.93 -6.65 -0.71
CA HIS A 130 18.37 -6.50 -2.10
C HIS A 130 17.37 -5.76 -2.99
N PHE A 131 16.08 -5.72 -2.64
CA PHE A 131 15.10 -4.87 -3.34
C PHE A 131 15.39 -3.37 -3.20
N LYS A 132 16.18 -2.94 -2.21
CA LYS A 132 16.59 -1.54 -2.03
C LYS A 132 17.87 -1.17 -2.79
N GLU A 133 18.60 -2.16 -3.30
CA GLU A 133 19.82 -1.91 -4.06
C GLU A 133 19.50 -1.31 -5.44
N PRO A 134 20.43 -0.60 -6.08
CA PRO A 134 20.19 0.06 -7.38
C PRO A 134 19.65 -0.88 -8.47
N MET A 135 20.09 -2.15 -8.47
CA MET A 135 19.64 -3.17 -9.42
C MET A 135 18.46 -4.01 -8.92
N GLY A 136 17.90 -3.70 -7.74
CA GLY A 136 16.81 -4.45 -7.10
C GLY A 136 15.56 -4.63 -7.96
N TYR A 137 15.32 -3.73 -8.92
CA TYR A 137 14.22 -3.85 -9.89
C TYR A 137 14.33 -5.12 -10.76
N ARG A 138 15.53 -5.64 -11.01
CA ARG A 138 15.74 -6.88 -11.78
C ARG A 138 15.21 -8.11 -11.05
N LEU A 139 15.28 -8.09 -9.72
CA LEU A 139 14.78 -9.16 -8.86
C LEU A 139 13.26 -9.33 -9.01
N VAL A 140 12.53 -8.22 -9.14
CA VAL A 140 11.09 -8.21 -9.44
C VAL A 140 10.81 -8.87 -10.80
N ASN A 141 11.66 -8.63 -11.79
CA ASN A 141 11.52 -9.23 -13.12
C ASN A 141 11.78 -10.75 -13.09
N ILE A 142 12.75 -11.21 -12.29
CA ILE A 142 13.01 -12.65 -12.08
C ILE A 142 11.77 -13.32 -11.50
N ASP A 143 11.18 -12.73 -10.45
CA ASP A 143 9.94 -13.21 -9.86
C ASP A 143 8.78 -13.26 -10.84
N PHE A 144 8.57 -12.16 -11.56
CA PHE A 144 7.49 -12.06 -12.53
C PHE A 144 7.59 -13.12 -13.61
N LYS A 145 8.79 -13.32 -14.19
CA LYS A 145 9.03 -14.34 -15.21
C LYS A 145 8.84 -15.75 -14.68
N LYS A 146 9.18 -16.01 -13.41
CA LYS A 146 8.95 -17.32 -12.80
C LYS A 146 7.45 -17.61 -12.62
N MET A 147 6.67 -16.60 -12.22
CA MET A 147 5.22 -16.72 -12.05
C MET A 147 4.46 -16.75 -13.38
N TYR A 148 4.94 -15.99 -14.37
CA TYR A 148 4.28 -15.78 -15.65
C TYR A 148 5.29 -15.91 -16.81
N PRO A 149 5.77 -17.13 -17.12
CA PRO A 149 6.83 -17.35 -18.12
C PRO A 149 6.49 -16.80 -19.51
N GLU A 150 5.22 -16.90 -19.90
CA GLU A 150 4.73 -16.48 -21.22
C GLU A 150 4.33 -14.99 -21.28
N CYS A 151 4.54 -14.24 -20.20
CA CYS A 151 4.12 -12.84 -20.11
C CYS A 151 5.33 -11.89 -20.12
N SER A 152 5.22 -10.85 -20.95
CA SER A 152 6.09 -9.68 -20.84
C SER A 152 5.51 -8.72 -19.79
N PHE A 153 6.34 -8.30 -18.82
CA PHE A 153 5.93 -7.38 -17.77
C PHE A 153 5.41 -6.06 -18.34
N ILE A 154 6.11 -5.52 -19.35
CA ILE A 154 5.80 -4.22 -19.95
C ILE A 154 4.50 -4.30 -20.74
N GLU A 155 4.35 -5.30 -21.62
CA GLU A 155 3.12 -5.46 -22.41
C GLU A 155 1.90 -5.72 -21.53
N ASN A 156 2.08 -6.49 -20.45
CA ASN A 156 1.00 -6.75 -19.51
C ASN A 156 0.62 -5.47 -18.72
N PHE A 157 1.60 -4.63 -18.38
CA PHE A 157 1.34 -3.33 -17.75
C PHE A 157 0.55 -2.41 -18.69
N GLU A 158 0.95 -2.29 -19.95
CA GLU A 158 0.25 -1.47 -20.95
C GLU A 158 -1.20 -1.92 -21.14
N LYS A 159 -1.44 -3.24 -21.24
CA LYS A 159 -2.80 -3.82 -21.31
C LYS A 159 -3.61 -3.53 -20.04
N SER A 160 -2.96 -3.50 -18.88
CA SER A 160 -3.60 -3.27 -17.58
C SER A 160 -3.83 -1.80 -17.24
N GLN A 161 -3.25 -0.88 -18.01
CA GLN A 161 -3.31 0.56 -17.72
C GLN A 161 -4.74 1.11 -17.81
N SER A 162 -5.56 0.58 -18.73
CA SER A 162 -6.99 0.91 -18.85
C SER A 162 -7.77 0.51 -17.59
N ASN A 163 -7.51 -0.69 -17.06
CA ASN A 163 -8.09 -1.18 -15.81
C ASN A 163 -7.65 -0.32 -14.63
N LEU A 164 -6.36 0.03 -14.57
CA LEU A 164 -5.83 0.93 -13.54
C LEU A 164 -6.54 2.28 -13.59
N LEU A 165 -6.72 2.86 -14.77
CA LEU A 165 -7.41 4.13 -14.93
C LEU A 165 -8.86 4.06 -14.44
N THR A 166 -9.58 2.97 -14.73
CA THR A 166 -10.94 2.73 -14.21
C THR A 166 -10.93 2.68 -12.68
N VAL A 167 -9.99 1.94 -12.08
CA VAL A 167 -9.85 1.87 -10.62
C VAL A 167 -9.58 3.25 -10.02
N LEU A 168 -8.69 4.05 -10.61
CA LEU A 168 -8.39 5.40 -10.12
C LEU A 168 -9.63 6.31 -10.17
N LYS A 169 -10.38 6.29 -11.28
CA LYS A 169 -11.64 7.07 -11.43
C LYS A 169 -12.67 6.73 -10.34
N GLU A 170 -12.79 5.45 -10.00
CA GLU A 170 -13.75 4.98 -9.00
C GLU A 170 -13.30 5.21 -7.55
N LYS A 171 -12.01 4.99 -7.27
CA LYS A 171 -11.51 4.86 -5.89
C LYS A 171 -10.90 6.14 -5.33
N ILE A 172 -10.42 7.06 -6.17
CA ILE A 172 -9.89 8.34 -5.67
C ILE A 172 -11.03 9.14 -5.07
N LYS A 173 -10.89 9.52 -3.80
CA LYS A 173 -11.86 10.38 -3.08
C LYS A 173 -11.33 11.78 -2.82
N ASP A 174 -10.01 11.92 -2.76
CA ASP A 174 -9.32 13.18 -2.51
C ASP A 174 -9.56 14.20 -3.64
N PRO A 175 -10.10 15.40 -3.36
CA PRO A 175 -10.41 16.39 -4.38
C PRO A 175 -9.21 16.85 -5.21
N SER A 176 -8.04 17.01 -4.58
CA SER A 176 -6.82 17.43 -5.28
C SER A 176 -6.39 16.36 -6.29
N SER A 177 -6.39 15.10 -5.86
CA SER A 177 -6.05 13.96 -6.71
C SER A 177 -7.05 13.75 -7.85
N LYS A 178 -8.35 13.99 -7.60
CA LYS A 178 -9.37 13.96 -8.66
C LYS A 178 -9.13 15.03 -9.71
N LYS A 179 -8.86 16.26 -9.27
CA LYS A 179 -8.56 17.38 -10.17
C LYS A 179 -7.36 17.06 -11.06
N GLN A 180 -6.29 16.50 -10.48
CA GLN A 180 -5.10 16.09 -11.21
C GLN A 180 -5.39 14.98 -12.23
N LEU A 181 -6.23 14.00 -11.88
CA LEU A 181 -6.68 12.96 -12.82
C LEU A 181 -7.47 13.57 -13.99
N ASP A 182 -8.40 14.48 -13.70
CA ASP A 182 -9.22 15.14 -14.72
C ASP A 182 -8.36 16.01 -15.65
N GLU A 183 -7.36 16.72 -15.11
CA GLU A 183 -6.42 17.53 -15.90
C GLU A 183 -5.56 16.65 -16.82
N MET A 184 -5.08 15.51 -16.34
CA MET A 184 -4.37 14.53 -17.17
C MET A 184 -5.25 14.03 -18.32
N LEU A 185 -6.52 13.74 -18.06
CA LEU A 185 -7.47 13.24 -19.07
C LEU A 185 -7.88 14.30 -20.10
N LYS A 186 -7.94 15.57 -19.70
CA LYS A 186 -8.28 16.70 -20.59
C LYS A 186 -7.10 17.18 -21.42
N THR A 187 -5.88 16.89 -21.00
CA THR A 187 -4.67 17.34 -21.67
C THR A 187 -4.44 16.54 -22.95
N SER A 188 -4.66 17.18 -24.09
CA SER A 188 -4.25 16.64 -25.38
C SER A 188 -2.71 16.58 -25.47
N TYR A 189 -2.20 15.54 -26.14
CA TYR A 189 -0.77 15.36 -26.47
C TYR A 189 0.17 15.05 -25.29
N LEU A 190 -0.32 14.45 -24.21
CA LEU A 190 0.55 13.97 -23.14
C LEU A 190 1.35 12.72 -23.57
N THR A 191 2.67 12.73 -23.37
CA THR A 191 3.50 11.56 -23.64
C THR A 191 3.14 10.41 -22.69
N GLU A 192 3.42 9.18 -23.10
CA GLU A 192 3.10 8.00 -22.28
C GLU A 192 3.84 7.99 -20.94
N ASN A 193 5.09 8.47 -20.92
CA ASN A 193 5.86 8.62 -19.69
C ASN A 193 5.23 9.62 -18.72
N CYS A 194 4.72 10.74 -19.22
CA CYS A 194 4.03 11.73 -18.38
C CYS A 194 2.72 11.17 -17.84
N LYS A 195 1.93 10.47 -18.66
CA LYS A 195 0.72 9.76 -18.18
C LYS A 195 1.06 8.77 -17.08
N ASN A 196 2.05 7.91 -17.30
CA ASN A 196 2.46 6.89 -16.34
C ASN A 196 2.95 7.51 -15.03
N ALA A 197 3.72 8.60 -15.09
CA ALA A 197 4.15 9.33 -13.91
C ALA A 197 2.96 9.84 -13.07
N VAL A 198 1.95 10.43 -13.71
CA VAL A 198 0.74 10.89 -13.03
C VAL A 198 -0.07 9.70 -12.48
N LEU A 199 -0.24 8.63 -13.25
CA LEU A 199 -0.94 7.41 -12.80
C LEU A 199 -0.28 6.82 -11.55
N PHE A 200 1.04 6.66 -11.54
CA PHE A 200 1.78 6.15 -10.38
C PHE A 200 1.68 7.09 -9.18
N PHE A 201 1.71 8.40 -9.41
CA PHE A 201 1.54 9.38 -8.33
C PHE A 201 0.15 9.34 -7.69
N LEU A 202 -0.89 9.08 -8.50
CA LEU A 202 -2.28 8.98 -8.05
C LEU A 202 -2.60 7.65 -7.35
N LEU A 203 -1.79 6.59 -7.54
CA LEU A 203 -1.94 5.35 -6.78
C LEU A 203 -1.88 5.58 -5.27
N HIS A 204 -1.08 6.55 -4.81
CA HIS A 204 -0.97 6.91 -3.40
C HIS A 204 -2.27 7.46 -2.80
N SER A 205 -3.22 7.89 -3.64
CA SER A 205 -4.54 8.35 -3.24
C SER A 205 -5.55 7.19 -3.11
N VAL A 206 -5.21 6.02 -3.63
CA VAL A 206 -5.98 4.78 -3.50
C VAL A 206 -5.38 3.87 -2.42
N PHE A 207 -4.05 3.79 -2.34
CA PHE A 207 -3.34 3.02 -1.33
C PHE A 207 -3.24 3.80 -0.03
N ILE A 208 -4.22 3.56 0.85
CA ILE A 208 -4.26 4.19 2.18
C ILE A 208 -3.09 3.65 3.02
N PRO A 209 -2.21 4.51 3.57
CA PRO A 209 -1.13 4.07 4.42
C PRO A 209 -1.64 3.32 5.66
N SER A 210 -1.16 2.09 5.85
CA SER A 210 -1.46 1.27 7.04
C SER A 210 -0.62 1.66 8.26
N SER A 211 0.55 2.26 8.01
CA SER A 211 1.55 2.63 9.02
C SER A 211 1.25 4.01 9.64
N ARG A 212 1.80 4.24 10.85
CA ARG A 212 1.72 5.53 11.56
C ARG A 212 3.11 6.06 11.88
N LYS A 213 3.28 7.38 11.80
CA LYS A 213 4.47 8.08 12.29
C LYS A 213 4.26 8.53 13.73
N THR A 214 5.33 8.46 14.50
CA THR A 214 5.36 8.90 15.89
C THR A 214 6.04 10.26 15.95
N THR A 215 5.37 11.25 16.53
CA THR A 215 5.88 12.62 16.70
C THR A 215 5.91 12.97 18.18
N ARG A 216 6.97 13.65 18.62
CA ARG A 216 7.06 14.23 19.96
C ARG A 216 6.80 15.73 19.84
N ASP A 217 5.93 16.27 20.69
CA ASP A 217 5.78 17.71 20.81
C ASP A 217 6.90 18.31 21.70
N GLU A 218 6.92 19.64 21.79
CA GLU A 218 7.90 20.40 22.59
C GLU A 218 7.85 20.04 24.09
N ASN A 219 6.72 19.49 24.55
CA ASN A 219 6.51 19.01 25.92
C ASN A 219 6.87 17.52 26.09
N GLY A 220 7.46 16.88 25.07
CA GLY A 220 7.86 15.48 25.07
C GLY A 220 6.71 14.47 24.92
N LYS A 221 5.47 14.93 24.71
CA LYS A 221 4.31 14.06 24.53
C LYS A 221 4.37 13.36 23.18
N ILE A 222 4.29 12.04 23.23
CA ILE A 222 4.30 11.19 22.06
C ILE A 222 2.89 11.14 21.45
N SER A 223 2.77 11.49 20.18
CA SER A 223 1.55 11.39 19.37
C SER A 223 1.79 10.49 18.17
N SER A 224 0.77 9.71 17.78
CA SER A 224 0.83 8.83 16.61
C SER A 224 -0.10 9.35 15.52
N LYS A 225 0.47 9.77 14.39
CA LYS A 225 -0.27 10.30 13.23
C LYS A 225 -0.16 9.35 12.04
N LYS A 226 -1.25 9.16 11.29
CA LYS A 226 -1.19 8.42 10.02
C LYS A 226 -0.35 9.18 9.00
N PHE A 227 0.37 8.45 8.15
CA PHE A 227 0.99 9.08 6.97
C PHE A 227 -0.10 9.65 6.07
N SER A 228 0.13 10.86 5.57
CA SER A 228 -0.74 11.48 4.57
C SER A 228 -0.44 10.94 3.17
N ILE A 229 -1.37 11.14 2.23
CA ILE A 229 -1.13 10.88 0.80
C ILE A 229 0.14 11.61 0.35
N ARG A 230 0.31 12.86 0.77
CA ARG A 230 1.47 13.68 0.41
C ARG A 230 2.77 13.14 0.98
N ASP A 231 2.77 12.64 2.23
CA ASP A 231 3.95 11.98 2.81
C ASP A 231 4.37 10.77 1.94
N SER A 232 3.38 9.98 1.50
CA SER A 232 3.60 8.80 0.65
C SER A 232 4.17 9.18 -0.73
N GLN A 233 3.55 10.17 -1.38
CA GLN A 233 4.01 10.72 -2.67
C GLN A 233 5.44 11.26 -2.62
N ASN A 234 5.77 12.05 -1.58
CA ASN A 234 7.11 12.62 -1.39
C ASN A 234 8.18 11.56 -1.12
N SER A 235 7.79 10.38 -0.63
CA SER A 235 8.72 9.25 -0.44
C SER A 235 9.00 8.47 -1.72
N PHE A 236 8.11 8.56 -2.71
CA PHE A 236 8.17 7.81 -3.96
C PHE A 236 8.78 8.62 -5.11
N VAL A 237 8.46 9.91 -5.17
CA VAL A 237 8.84 10.81 -6.27
C VAL A 237 9.62 12.00 -5.74
N ILE A 238 10.69 12.35 -6.47
CA ILE A 238 11.39 13.62 -6.32
C ILE A 238 10.87 14.58 -7.38
N LEU A 239 10.32 15.71 -6.93
CA LEU A 239 9.83 16.78 -7.80
C LEU A 239 10.89 17.88 -7.90
N GLY A 240 11.35 18.19 -9.11
CA GLY A 240 12.18 19.37 -9.39
C GLY A 240 11.49 20.23 -10.45
N LYS A 241 11.54 21.56 -10.32
CA LYS A 241 10.94 22.44 -11.33
C LYS A 241 11.80 22.51 -12.58
N THR A 242 13.11 22.48 -12.38
CA THR A 242 14.11 22.59 -13.45
C THR A 242 15.16 21.47 -13.38
N SER A 243 15.88 21.28 -14.47
CA SER A 243 17.05 20.39 -14.51
C SER A 243 18.19 20.84 -13.59
N ALA A 244 18.26 22.14 -13.27
CA ALA A 244 19.24 22.70 -12.33
C ALA A 244 18.93 22.32 -10.87
N ASP A 245 17.66 22.41 -10.46
CA ASP A 245 17.21 21.98 -9.13
C ASP A 245 17.55 20.52 -8.88
N TRP A 246 17.32 19.71 -9.91
CA TRP A 246 17.66 18.31 -9.92
C TRP A 246 19.17 18.04 -9.76
N ARG A 247 20.03 18.68 -10.55
CA ARG A 247 21.48 18.52 -10.44
C ARG A 247 21.99 18.89 -9.04
N SER A 248 21.41 19.93 -8.43
CA SER A 248 21.70 20.32 -7.05
C SER A 248 21.27 19.27 -6.03
N TYR A 249 20.16 18.56 -6.28
CA TYR A 249 19.71 17.47 -5.41
C TYR A 249 20.67 16.27 -5.47
N ILE A 250 21.13 15.87 -6.66
CA ILE A 250 22.11 14.78 -6.81
C ILE A 250 23.43 15.13 -6.11
N SER A 251 23.97 16.33 -6.34
CA SER A 251 25.28 16.69 -5.80
C SER A 251 25.33 16.69 -4.27
N LYS A 252 24.17 16.82 -3.61
CA LYS A 252 24.02 16.70 -2.15
C LYS A 252 23.90 15.26 -1.66
N LYS A 253 23.63 14.29 -2.54
CA LYS A 253 23.45 12.87 -2.23
C LYS A 253 24.76 12.11 -2.53
N ASN A 254 25.47 11.72 -1.48
CA ASN A 254 26.81 11.13 -1.60
C ASN A 254 26.82 9.59 -1.49
N THR A 255 25.73 8.90 -1.83
CA THR A 255 25.53 7.47 -1.50
C THR A 255 24.79 6.69 -2.59
N LYS A 256 24.81 5.35 -2.51
CA LYS A 256 23.90 4.46 -3.25
C LYS A 256 22.45 4.95 -3.07
N ILE A 257 21.75 5.21 -4.17
CA ILE A 257 20.37 5.68 -4.16
C ILE A 257 19.47 4.54 -4.62
N GLN A 258 18.51 4.18 -3.77
CA GLN A 258 17.44 3.24 -4.15
C GLN A 258 16.71 3.79 -5.37
N PRO A 259 16.29 2.93 -6.32
CA PRO A 259 15.56 3.38 -7.49
C PRO A 259 14.38 4.28 -7.13
N CYS A 260 14.37 5.52 -7.62
CA CYS A 260 13.31 6.49 -7.36
C CYS A 260 12.93 7.25 -8.63
N LEU A 261 11.66 7.67 -8.70
CA LEU A 261 11.14 8.41 -9.84
C LEU A 261 11.42 9.90 -9.66
N VAL A 262 11.96 10.54 -10.69
CA VAL A 262 12.28 11.97 -10.71
C VAL A 262 11.45 12.61 -11.80
N ILE A 263 10.74 13.67 -11.44
CA ILE A 263 9.87 14.39 -12.37
C ILE A 263 10.37 15.83 -12.43
N ILE A 264 10.69 16.28 -13.64
CA ILE A 264 11.10 17.65 -13.94
C ILE A 264 9.87 18.38 -14.48
N GLY A 265 9.42 19.39 -13.76
CA GLY A 265 8.20 20.15 -14.04
C GLY A 265 7.16 20.05 -12.92
N GLU A 266 5.94 20.51 -13.20
CA GLU A 266 4.85 20.47 -12.22
C GLU A 266 3.95 19.26 -12.42
N ILE A 267 4.00 18.30 -11.49
CA ILE A 267 3.16 17.09 -11.61
C ILE A 267 1.65 17.38 -11.51
N ASN A 268 1.30 18.50 -10.87
CA ASN A 268 -0.07 18.97 -10.76
C ASN A 268 -0.58 19.62 -12.05
N ASP A 269 0.31 20.02 -12.96
CA ASP A 269 -0.04 20.46 -14.31
C ASP A 269 0.70 19.56 -15.31
N PRO A 270 0.10 18.43 -15.73
CA PRO A 270 0.78 17.44 -16.55
C PRO A 270 1.41 18.00 -17.84
N LYS A 271 0.92 19.14 -18.35
CA LYS A 271 1.48 19.85 -19.51
C LYS A 271 2.88 20.42 -19.26
N GLN A 272 3.19 20.72 -18.01
CA GLN A 272 4.48 21.29 -17.60
C GLN A 272 5.50 20.21 -17.26
N ILE A 273 5.16 18.92 -17.35
CA ILE A 273 6.14 17.85 -17.15
C ILE A 273 7.08 17.82 -18.36
N MET A 274 8.31 18.26 -18.14
CA MET A 274 9.36 18.32 -19.15
C MET A 274 10.11 17.00 -19.27
N GLY A 275 10.15 16.19 -18.21
CA GLY A 275 10.86 14.92 -18.22
C GLY A 275 10.57 14.04 -17.01
N VAL A 276 10.66 12.73 -17.23
CA VAL A 276 10.54 11.69 -16.21
C VAL A 276 11.79 10.82 -16.28
N LEU A 277 12.50 10.67 -15.17
CA LEU A 277 13.75 9.93 -15.07
C LEU A 277 13.66 8.89 -13.98
N LEU A 278 14.13 7.67 -14.25
CA LEU A 278 14.38 6.67 -13.22
C LEU A 278 15.82 6.84 -12.74
N MET A 279 16.00 7.19 -11.48
CA MET A 279 17.31 7.27 -10.87
C MET A 279 17.63 5.95 -10.18
N ALA A 280 18.74 5.31 -10.53
CA ALA A 280 19.36 4.25 -9.75
C ALA A 280 20.88 4.46 -9.82
N LEU A 281 21.51 4.90 -8.72
CA LEU A 281 22.96 5.11 -8.68
C LEU A 281 23.64 3.88 -8.08
N SER A 282 24.38 3.15 -8.92
CA SER A 282 25.40 2.20 -8.48
C SER A 282 26.75 2.85 -8.71
N ILE A 283 27.42 3.28 -7.64
CA ILE A 283 28.86 3.53 -7.73
C ILE A 283 29.50 2.16 -7.59
N SER A 284 30.02 1.64 -8.69
CA SER A 284 30.98 0.52 -8.70
C SER A 284 32.36 1.05 -8.38
#